data_AF-A0A660NPU0-F1
#
_entry.id   AF-A0A660NPU0-F1
#
_cell.length_a   1.000
_cell.length_b   1.000
_cell.length_c   1.000
_cell.angle_alpha   90.00
_cell.angle_beta   90.00
_cell.angle_gamma   90.00
#
_symmetry.space_group_name_H-M   'P 1'
#
loop_
_entity.id
_entity.type
_entity.pdbx_description
1 polymer ?
#
loop_
_entity_poly.entity_id
_entity_poly.type
_entity_poly.pdbx_seq_one_letter_code
_entity_poly.pdbx_strand_id
1 'polypeptide(L)'
;MSLSSLLIGYRPVIDRDRRIMALQVRFGSCDDAPMPLSSLYRLVADDRPLQSHTLLLSAPKAEFDAALTELEPVPGLWVEVPAAVAEDPEHQQMLFLLHERGMGMVLQGTPEQPLPEELLGMFRLAMVDVDAERRGREEEEDTGLIRPRSRRSIAVVQSG
;
A
#
# COMPACT_ATOMS: atom_id res chain seq x y z
N MET A 1 9.29 19.94 -6.70
CA MET A 1 9.66 18.96 -7.75
C MET A 1 8.96 19.34 -9.04
N SER A 2 9.62 19.20 -10.20
CA SER A 2 8.95 19.39 -11.50
C SER A 2 8.38 18.05 -11.96
N LEU A 3 7.15 18.04 -12.48
CA LEU A 3 6.50 16.85 -13.05
C LEU A 3 7.28 16.26 -14.24
N SER A 4 8.14 17.04 -14.88
CA SER A 4 8.87 16.68 -16.10
C SER A 4 9.90 15.56 -15.95
N SER A 5 10.31 15.21 -14.72
CA SER A 5 11.29 14.14 -14.43
C SER A 5 10.65 12.88 -13.84
N LEU A 6 9.32 12.78 -13.94
CA LEU A 6 8.52 11.82 -13.20
C LEU A 6 7.73 10.90 -14.15
N LEU A 7 7.86 9.60 -13.94
CA LEU A 7 7.06 8.60 -14.62
C LEU A 7 5.82 8.30 -13.78
N ILE A 8 4.65 8.38 -14.41
CA ILE A 8 3.37 8.14 -13.76
C ILE A 8 2.66 7.00 -14.47
N GLY A 9 2.42 5.91 -13.75
CA GLY A 9 1.61 4.78 -14.20
C GLY A 9 0.26 4.76 -13.48
N TYR A 10 -0.76 4.22 -14.13
CA TYR A 10 -2.10 4.06 -13.56
C TYR A 10 -2.57 2.62 -13.67
N ARG A 11 -3.07 2.06 -12.57
CA ARG A 11 -3.63 0.70 -12.55
C ARG A 11 -4.93 0.68 -11.74
N PRO A 12 -6.05 0.16 -12.27
CA PRO A 12 -7.26 0.00 -11.48
C PRO A 12 -7.07 -1.10 -10.44
N VAL A 13 -7.50 -0.84 -9.20
CA VAL A 13 -7.60 -1.84 -8.13
C VAL A 13 -9.04 -2.33 -8.12
N ILE A 14 -9.21 -3.62 -8.40
CA ILE A 14 -10.51 -4.25 -8.62
C ILE A 14 -10.80 -5.19 -7.47
N ASP A 15 -11.91 -5.06 -6.76
CA ASP A 15 -12.28 -5.93 -5.62
C ASP A 15 -12.71 -7.37 -6.02
N ARG A 16 -13.07 -8.19 -5.02
CA ARG A 16 -13.60 -9.56 -5.22
C ARG A 16 -14.89 -9.60 -6.05
N ASP A 17 -15.72 -8.57 -5.94
CA ASP A 17 -16.96 -8.40 -6.68
C ASP A 17 -16.73 -7.80 -8.08
N ARG A 18 -15.47 -7.72 -8.51
CA ARG A 18 -15.02 -7.18 -9.80
C ARG A 18 -15.35 -5.70 -9.98
N ARG A 19 -15.44 -4.93 -8.89
CA ARG A 19 -15.70 -3.49 -8.92
C ARG A 19 -14.40 -2.72 -8.76
N ILE A 20 -14.24 -1.63 -9.51
CA ILE A 20 -13.10 -0.72 -9.31
C ILE A 20 -13.29 -0.03 -7.97
N MET A 21 -12.40 -0.32 -7.03
CA MET A 21 -12.40 0.23 -5.68
C MET A 21 -11.50 1.46 -5.58
N ALA A 22 -10.36 1.43 -6.27
CA ALA A 22 -9.40 2.51 -6.28
C ALA A 22 -8.64 2.57 -7.61
N LEU A 23 -8.00 3.70 -7.88
CA LEU A 23 -7.01 3.85 -8.94
C LEU A 23 -5.62 3.98 -8.30
N GLN A 24 -4.77 2.99 -8.52
CA GLN A 24 -3.38 3.06 -8.10
C GLN A 24 -2.61 3.97 -9.05
N VAL A 25 -2.02 5.03 -8.51
CA VAL A 25 -1.12 5.95 -9.21
C VAL A 25 0.29 5.63 -8.76
N ARG A 26 1.08 5.05 -9.67
CA ARG A 26 2.46 4.66 -9.39
C ARG A 26 3.43 5.72 -9.88
N PHE A 27 4.24 6.24 -8.97
CA PHE A 27 5.24 7.25 -9.24
C PHE A 27 6.63 6.62 -9.33
N GLY A 28 7.40 7.05 -10.33
CA GLY A 28 8.79 6.67 -10.52
C GLY A 28 9.65 7.88 -10.91
N SER A 29 10.91 7.86 -10.52
CA SER A 29 11.90 8.86 -10.92
C SER A 29 12.65 8.39 -12.17
N CYS A 30 12.84 9.27 -13.16
CA CYS A 30 13.65 8.95 -14.35
C CYS A 30 15.16 8.97 -14.03
N ASP A 31 15.57 9.83 -13.10
CA ASP A 31 16.98 10.12 -12.80
C ASP A 31 17.45 9.46 -11.48
N ASP A 32 16.67 8.52 -10.96
CA ASP A 32 16.87 7.82 -9.67
C ASP A 32 17.06 8.77 -8.46
N ALA A 33 16.66 10.04 -8.61
CA ALA A 33 16.71 11.01 -7.53
C ALA A 33 15.78 10.60 -6.37
N PRO A 34 16.22 10.75 -5.11
CA PRO A 34 15.39 10.45 -3.95
C PRO A 34 14.15 11.34 -3.95
N MET A 35 13.02 10.72 -3.66
CA MET A 35 11.72 11.35 -3.76
C MET A 35 10.99 11.24 -2.43
N PRO A 36 10.86 12.35 -1.67
CA PRO A 36 10.10 12.34 -0.43
C PRO A 36 8.63 12.03 -0.72
N LEU A 37 8.10 11.02 -0.05
CA LEU A 37 6.72 10.59 -0.20
C LEU A 37 5.74 11.73 0.14
N SER A 38 6.09 12.59 1.10
CA SER A 38 5.31 13.78 1.45
C SER A 38 5.14 14.75 0.28
N SER A 39 6.15 14.89 -0.57
CA SER A 39 6.11 15.77 -1.74
C SER A 39 5.17 15.23 -2.82
N LEU A 40 5.19 13.91 -3.04
CA LEU A 40 4.23 13.25 -3.93
C LEU A 40 2.81 13.33 -3.40
N TYR A 41 2.62 13.10 -2.10
CA TYR A 41 1.30 13.18 -1.47
C TYR A 41 0.70 14.57 -1.65
N ARG A 42 1.47 15.63 -1.37
CA ARG A 42 1.02 17.01 -1.54
C ARG A 42 0.69 17.32 -2.99
N LEU A 43 1.52 16.87 -3.93
CA LEU A 43 1.28 17.07 -5.36
C LEU A 43 -0.07 16.46 -5.81
N VAL A 44 -0.39 15.24 -5.37
CA VAL A 44 -1.66 14.57 -5.71
C VAL A 44 -2.84 15.20 -4.95
N ALA A 45 -2.62 15.64 -3.71
CA ALA A 45 -3.62 16.34 -2.93
C ALA A 45 -4.02 17.68 -3.57
N ASP A 46 -3.04 18.43 -4.09
CA ASP A 46 -3.23 19.75 -4.70
C ASP A 46 -3.87 19.67 -6.10
N ASP A 47 -3.49 18.68 -6.91
CA ASP A 47 -3.92 18.55 -8.32
C ASP A 47 -5.24 17.77 -8.49
N ARG A 48 -5.95 17.47 -7.39
CA ARG A 48 -7.03 16.48 -7.44
C ARG A 48 -8.14 16.90 -8.42
N PRO A 49 -8.37 16.14 -9.52
CA PRO A 49 -9.59 16.28 -10.27
C PRO A 49 -10.73 15.72 -9.42
N LEU A 50 -11.92 16.32 -9.48
CA LEU A 50 -13.16 15.81 -8.89
C LEU A 50 -13.46 14.38 -9.40
N GLN A 51 -12.83 13.36 -8.80
CA GLN A 51 -13.01 11.96 -9.15
C GLN A 51 -13.75 11.25 -8.03
N SER A 52 -14.77 10.49 -8.41
CA SER A 52 -15.61 9.68 -7.51
C SER A 52 -14.92 8.44 -6.94
N HIS A 53 -13.66 8.19 -7.32
CA HIS A 53 -12.90 7.00 -6.95
C HIS A 53 -11.76 7.36 -6.00
N THR A 54 -11.40 6.42 -5.13
CA THR A 54 -10.24 6.51 -4.24
C THR A 54 -8.96 6.41 -5.06
N LEU A 55 -7.97 7.25 -4.78
CA LEU A 55 -6.62 7.17 -5.33
C LEU A 55 -5.72 6.43 -4.34
N LEU A 56 -4.93 5.49 -4.84
CA LEU A 56 -3.88 4.82 -4.07
C LEU A 56 -2.52 5.25 -4.60
N LEU A 57 -1.77 6.00 -3.80
CA LEU A 57 -0.46 6.50 -4.15
C LEU A 57 0.59 5.41 -3.89
N SER A 58 1.26 4.95 -4.95
CA SER A 58 2.32 3.94 -4.90
C SER A 58 3.63 4.55 -5.36
N ALA A 59 4.66 4.52 -4.51
CA ALA A 59 5.98 5.02 -4.86
C ALA A 59 7.06 4.12 -4.21
N PRO A 60 7.39 2.97 -4.83
CA PRO A 60 8.24 1.94 -4.22
C PRO A 60 9.66 2.40 -3.89
N LYS A 61 10.16 3.43 -4.59
CA LYS A 61 11.49 4.03 -4.38
C LYS A 61 11.42 5.35 -3.60
N ALA A 62 10.23 5.79 -3.19
CA ALA A 62 10.11 7.01 -2.43
C ALA A 62 10.57 6.80 -0.99
N GLU A 63 11.13 7.85 -0.41
CA GLU A 63 11.53 7.88 0.99
C GLU A 63 10.32 8.23 1.85
N PHE A 64 10.07 7.44 2.89
CA PHE A 64 9.08 7.76 3.90
C PHE A 64 9.70 8.80 4.83
N ASP A 65 9.39 10.07 4.56
CA ASP A 65 9.98 11.19 5.27
C ASP A 65 9.06 11.72 6.40
N ALA A 66 9.66 12.29 7.44
CA ALA A 66 8.93 12.78 8.61
C ALA A 66 7.85 13.83 8.29
N ALA A 67 8.02 14.61 7.20
CA ALA A 67 7.03 15.62 6.81
C ALA A 67 5.70 14.99 6.38
N LEU A 68 5.66 13.69 6.08
CA LEU A 68 4.42 12.95 5.84
C LEU A 68 3.48 13.00 7.05
N THR A 69 4.03 12.99 8.27
CA THR A 69 3.24 13.05 9.52
C THR A 69 2.62 14.43 9.78
N GLU A 70 3.15 15.47 9.15
CA GLU A 70 2.65 16.84 9.26
C GLU A 70 1.50 17.11 8.27
N LEU A 71 1.30 16.23 7.28
CA LEU A 71 0.27 16.41 6.27
C LEU A 71 -1.13 16.12 6.83
N GLU A 72 -2.12 16.77 6.21
CA GLU A 72 -3.53 16.49 6.46
C GLU A 72 -4.00 15.35 5.57
N PRO A 73 -4.67 14.33 6.15
CA PRO A 73 -5.19 13.22 5.37
C PRO A 73 -6.36 13.67 4.50
N VAL A 74 -6.20 13.48 3.19
CA VAL A 74 -7.22 13.83 2.19
C VAL A 74 -8.20 12.66 2.01
N PRO A 75 -9.53 12.91 2.12
CA PRO A 75 -10.53 11.88 1.88
C PRO A 75 -10.45 11.31 0.46
N GLY A 76 -10.28 9.98 0.37
CA GLY A 76 -10.15 9.27 -0.91
C GLY A 76 -8.75 9.30 -1.50
N LEU A 77 -7.73 9.69 -0.74
CA LEU A 77 -6.32 9.49 -1.08
C LEU A 77 -5.68 8.57 -0.03
N TRP A 78 -5.25 7.39 -0.48
CA TRP A 78 -4.58 6.41 0.35
C TRP A 78 -3.12 6.27 -0.07
N VAL A 79 -2.28 5.85 0.86
CA VAL A 79 -0.84 5.63 0.64
C VAL A 79 -0.56 4.13 0.66
N GLU A 80 0.20 3.68 -0.33
CA GLU A 80 0.72 2.34 -0.39
C GLU A 80 2.01 2.24 0.43
N VAL A 81 2.04 1.26 1.34
CA VAL A 81 3.18 0.99 2.20
C VAL A 81 3.76 -0.36 1.81
N PRO A 82 4.97 -0.41 1.25
CA PRO A 82 5.65 -1.67 0.96
C PRO A 82 5.85 -2.48 2.23
N ALA A 83 5.72 -3.80 2.15
CA ALA A 83 5.91 -4.68 3.30
C ALA A 83 7.27 -4.48 4.01
N ALA A 84 8.33 -4.25 3.24
CA ALA A 84 9.67 -3.97 3.78
C ALA A 84 9.71 -2.70 4.66
N VAL A 85 8.88 -1.69 4.36
CA VAL A 85 8.76 -0.47 5.18
C VAL A 85 7.92 -0.73 6.42
N ALA A 86 6.87 -1.57 6.32
CA ALA A 86 6.04 -1.92 7.46
C ALA A 86 6.80 -2.78 8.50
N GLU A 87 7.77 -3.56 8.07
CA GLU A 87 8.63 -4.37 8.94
C GLU A 87 9.70 -3.56 9.68
N ASP A 88 10.09 -2.40 9.15
CA ASP A 88 11.13 -1.57 9.74
C ASP A 88 10.62 -0.85 11.00
N PRO A 89 11.21 -1.12 12.19
CA PRO A 89 10.81 -0.49 13.45
C PRO A 89 10.89 1.05 13.45
N GLU A 90 11.82 1.64 12.69
CA GLU A 90 11.94 3.10 12.61
C GLU A 90 10.72 3.71 11.91
N HIS A 91 10.22 3.02 10.87
CA HIS A 91 9.07 3.46 10.09
C HIS A 91 7.74 3.11 10.78
N GLN A 92 7.69 2.07 11.62
CA GLN A 92 6.48 1.69 12.34
C GLN A 92 5.89 2.82 13.18
N GLN A 93 6.73 3.58 13.91
CA GLN A 93 6.25 4.72 14.71
C GLN A 93 5.56 5.78 13.85
N MET A 94 6.13 6.07 12.68
CA MET A 94 5.54 6.99 11.72
C MET A 94 4.21 6.44 11.16
N LEU A 95 4.14 5.15 10.82
CA LEU A 95 2.90 4.53 10.35
C LEU A 95 1.78 4.63 11.40
N PHE A 96 2.09 4.42 12.69
CA PHE A 96 1.13 4.61 13.78
C PHE A 96 0.58 6.04 13.82
N LEU A 97 1.46 7.05 13.72
CA LEU A 97 1.05 8.46 13.69
C LEU A 97 0.16 8.76 12.49
N LEU A 98 0.47 8.22 11.31
CA LEU A 98 -0.35 8.40 10.11
C LEU A 98 -1.74 7.77 10.25
N HIS A 99 -1.82 6.58 10.86
CA HIS A 99 -3.09 5.92 11.14
C HIS A 99 -3.94 6.70 12.15
N GLU A 100 -3.35 7.16 13.26
CA GLU A 100 -4.04 7.97 14.27
C GLU A 100 -4.61 9.26 13.68
N ARG A 101 -3.93 9.84 12.69
CA ARG A 101 -4.45 11.01 11.94
C ARG A 101 -5.61 10.65 11.02
N GLY A 102 -5.83 9.37 10.72
CA GLY A 102 -6.87 8.88 9.82
C GLY A 102 -6.42 8.76 8.37
N MET A 103 -5.11 8.79 8.09
CA MET A 103 -4.58 8.57 6.75
C MET A 103 -4.85 7.13 6.32
N GLY A 104 -5.48 6.96 5.15
CA GLY A 104 -5.73 5.63 4.61
C GLY A 104 -4.42 5.01 4.13
N MET A 105 -4.10 3.83 4.64
CA MET A 105 -2.91 3.09 4.22
C MET A 105 -3.29 1.71 3.70
N VAL A 106 -2.53 1.25 2.71
CA VAL A 106 -2.67 -0.08 2.10
C VAL A 106 -1.31 -0.77 2.14
N LEU A 107 -1.27 -1.99 2.68
CA LEU A 107 -0.06 -2.80 2.68
C LEU A 107 0.15 -3.40 1.30
N GLN A 108 1.35 -3.26 0.73
CA GLN A 108 1.72 -3.85 -0.55
C GLN A 108 2.74 -4.97 -0.39
N GLY A 109 2.38 -6.14 -0.92
CA GLY A 109 3.18 -7.35 -0.86
C GLY A 109 2.90 -8.16 0.40
N THR A 110 3.67 -9.24 0.54
CA THR A 110 3.63 -10.11 1.71
C THR A 110 4.87 -9.80 2.55
N PRO A 111 4.72 -9.48 3.84
CA PRO A 111 5.85 -9.34 4.74
C PRO A 111 6.58 -10.68 4.89
N GLU A 112 7.92 -10.65 4.89
CA GLU A 112 8.78 -11.80 5.16
C GLU A 112 8.67 -12.23 6.63
N GLN A 113 8.40 -11.29 7.53
CA GLN A 113 8.18 -11.54 8.94
C GLN A 113 6.71 -11.34 9.31
N PRO A 114 6.14 -12.14 10.22
CA PRO A 114 4.77 -11.94 10.67
C PRO A 114 4.64 -10.58 11.36
N LEU A 115 3.96 -9.64 10.70
CA LEU A 115 3.64 -8.34 11.28
C LEU A 115 2.69 -8.53 12.48
N PRO A 116 2.89 -7.77 13.57
CA PRO A 116 1.95 -7.67 14.68
C PRO A 116 0.50 -7.42 14.21
N GLU A 117 -0.48 -8.06 14.85
CA GLU A 117 -1.90 -7.88 14.51
C GLU A 117 -2.37 -6.42 14.64
N GLU A 118 -1.76 -5.67 15.56
CA GLU A 118 -1.99 -4.23 15.77
C GLU A 118 -1.62 -3.41 14.52
N LEU A 119 -0.49 -3.73 13.89
CA LEU A 119 -0.05 -3.09 12.64
C LEU A 119 -0.94 -3.51 11.46
N LEU A 120 -1.33 -4.78 11.40
CA LEU A 120 -2.26 -5.26 10.36
C LEU A 120 -3.62 -4.56 10.44
N GLY A 121 -4.11 -4.24 11.65
CA GLY A 121 -5.35 -3.52 11.87
C GLY A 121 -5.36 -2.07 11.38
N MET A 122 -4.19 -1.47 11.16
CA MET A 122 -4.06 -0.09 10.67
C MET A 122 -4.24 0.03 9.16
N PHE A 123 -3.97 -1.04 8.42
CA PHE A 123 -4.11 -1.05 6.98
C PHE A 123 -5.56 -1.32 6.60
N ARG A 124 -6.13 -0.45 5.75
CA ARG A 124 -7.49 -0.63 5.25
C ARG A 124 -7.61 -1.87 4.38
N LEU A 125 -6.54 -2.20 3.67
CA LEU A 125 -6.43 -3.30 2.73
C LEU A 125 -4.99 -3.83 2.72
N ALA A 126 -4.85 -5.11 2.43
CA ALA A 126 -3.59 -5.71 2.03
C ALA A 126 -3.69 -6.15 0.57
N MET A 127 -2.82 -5.61 -0.29
CA MET A 127 -2.67 -6.05 -1.67
C MET A 127 -1.60 -7.13 -1.74
N VAL A 128 -2.05 -8.36 -1.96
CA VAL A 128 -1.18 -9.51 -2.21
C VAL A 128 -1.12 -9.74 -3.71
N ASP A 129 0.08 -9.83 -4.26
CA ASP A 129 0.28 -10.20 -5.66
C ASP A 129 -0.09 -11.68 -5.85
N VAL A 130 -0.91 -11.98 -6.86
CA VAL A 130 -1.45 -13.33 -7.13
C VAL A 130 -0.33 -14.33 -7.42
N ASP A 131 0.78 -13.86 -8.00
CA ASP A 131 1.96 -14.69 -8.27
C ASP A 131 2.83 -14.94 -7.03
N ALA A 132 2.73 -14.12 -5.98
CA ALA A 132 3.38 -14.35 -4.69
C ALA A 132 2.60 -15.38 -3.86
N GLU A 133 1.26 -15.35 -3.91
CA GLU A 133 0.40 -16.35 -3.25
C GLU A 133 0.59 -17.75 -3.85
N ARG A 134 0.91 -17.85 -5.15
CA ARG A 134 1.19 -19.13 -5.83
C ARG A 134 2.50 -19.78 -5.36
N ARG A 135 3.54 -19.00 -5.05
CA ARG A 135 4.82 -19.50 -4.51
C ARG A 135 4.75 -19.94 -3.06
N GLY A 136 4.01 -19.22 -2.21
CA GLY A 136 3.75 -19.67 -0.84
C GLY A 136 2.92 -20.97 -0.78
N ARG A 137 2.14 -21.25 -1.82
CA ARG A 137 1.38 -22.50 -1.95
C ARG A 137 2.22 -23.68 -2.41
N GLU A 138 3.32 -23.43 -3.12
CA GLU A 138 4.26 -24.48 -3.56
C GLU A 138 5.25 -24.89 -2.43
N GLU A 139 5.44 -24.05 -1.40
CA GLU A 139 6.20 -24.42 -0.20
C GLU A 139 5.36 -25.20 0.86
N GLU A 140 4.02 -25.25 0.72
CA GLU A 140 3.09 -25.93 1.64
C GLU A 140 2.46 -27.24 1.08
N GLU A 141 3.08 -27.90 0.10
CA GLU A 141 2.78 -29.30 -0.28
C GLU A 141 4.10 -30.11 -0.16
N ASP A 142 4.34 -31.00 0.80
CA ASP A 142 3.55 -32.16 1.20
C ASP A 142 3.97 -32.62 2.61
N THR A 143 3.09 -32.48 3.60
CA THR A 143 3.10 -33.34 4.78
C THR A 143 1.67 -33.55 5.21
N GLY A 144 1.04 -34.59 4.66
CA GLY A 144 -0.38 -34.90 4.75
C GLY A 144 -0.95 -35.04 6.17
N LEU A 145 -1.20 -33.91 6.83
CA LEU A 145 -1.93 -33.82 8.09
C LEU A 145 -2.97 -32.70 7.98
N ILE A 146 -4.20 -33.12 7.69
CA ILE A 146 -5.40 -32.29 7.74
C ILE A 146 -5.53 -31.69 9.15
N ARG A 147 -5.37 -30.37 9.30
CA ARG A 147 -5.82 -29.63 10.48
C ARG A 147 -6.97 -28.68 10.12
N PRO A 148 -7.92 -28.43 11.05
CA PRO A 148 -9.18 -27.78 10.73
C PRO A 148 -8.98 -26.29 10.43
N ARG A 149 -9.62 -25.85 9.34
CA ARG A 149 -9.71 -24.46 8.88
C ARG A 149 -10.23 -23.53 9.98
N SER A 150 -9.37 -22.68 10.54
CA SER A 150 -9.82 -21.47 11.23
C SER A 150 -10.21 -20.42 10.19
N ARG A 151 -11.48 -19.99 10.22
CA ARG A 151 -12.06 -18.98 9.32
C ARG A 151 -11.31 -17.64 9.49
N ARG A 152 -10.44 -17.28 8.55
CA ARG A 152 -9.86 -15.92 8.47
C ARG A 152 -10.89 -14.96 7.86
N SER A 153 -11.09 -13.82 8.52
CA SER A 153 -12.21 -12.88 8.40
C SER A 153 -11.98 -11.70 7.46
N ILE A 154 -10.95 -11.73 6.60
CA ILE A 154 -10.59 -10.55 5.80
C ILE A 154 -10.75 -10.83 4.30
N ALA A 155 -11.30 -9.85 3.60
CA ALA A 155 -11.55 -9.90 2.17
C ALA A 155 -10.26 -9.65 1.36
N VAL A 156 -9.75 -10.69 0.67
CA VAL A 156 -8.58 -10.64 -0.23
C VAL A 156 -9.00 -10.24 -1.64
N VAL A 157 -8.39 -9.21 -2.21
CA VAL A 157 -8.72 -8.73 -3.55
C VAL A 157 -7.58 -9.08 -4.52
N GLN A 158 -7.91 -9.66 -5.69
CA GLN A 158 -6.95 -10.02 -6.74
C GLN A 158 -6.72 -8.88 -7.74
N SER A 159 -5.47 -8.68 -8.17
CA SER A 159 -5.13 -7.93 -9.38
C SER A 159 -4.38 -8.84 -10.36
N GLY A 160 -4.82 -8.85 -11.62
CA GLY A 160 -4.04 -9.37 -12.76
C GLY A 160 -3.21 -8.30 -13.43
#